data_AF-A0A945QCP0-F1
#
_entry.id   AF-A0A945QCP0-F1
#
_cell.length_a   1.000
_cell.length_b   1.000
_cell.length_c   1.000
_cell.angle_alpha   90.00
_cell.angle_beta   90.00
_cell.angle_gamma   90.00
#
_symmetry.space_group_name_H-M   'P 1'
#
loop_
_entity.id
_entity.type
_entity.pdbx_description
1 polymer ?
#
loop_
_entity_poly.entity_id
_entity_poly.type
_entity_poly.pdbx_seq_one_letter_code
_entity_poly.pdbx_strand_id
1 'polypeptide(L)'
;MSAEVTPRSMANAIRALSMDAVEAANSGHPGMPMGMADVATVLFTQFLKYDAANMGWADRDRFVLSAGHGSMLLYSLAYLTGQPDMDIDQIRNFRQLGSRTAGHPEYGMADCIETTTGPLGQGLGNGVGMAIAERMMAARYGSDIVDHSTYVLVGDGCLMEGISHEAASLAGHLKLGKLIVLFDDNHISIDGPTEISVDDDQKARFAAYGWDVQAVDGHDPQAVATAIAQAKKTDTPSLIACRTTIGFGAPNKQGTAATHGAPLGAEEIAAARETLGWTSPAFEIPTDILDTWRQAGKRGATDRKAWDD
;
A
#
# COMPACT_ATOMS: atom_id res chain seq x y z
N MET A 1 -4.66 32.03 -5.67
CA MET A 1 -4.49 31.36 -4.37
C MET A 1 -4.53 29.88 -4.69
N SER A 2 -3.43 29.15 -4.50
CA SER A 2 -3.47 27.68 -4.64
C SER A 2 -4.46 27.14 -3.62
N ALA A 3 -5.25 26.13 -3.99
CA ALA A 3 -6.10 25.44 -3.03
C ALA A 3 -5.22 24.82 -1.93
N GLU A 4 -5.75 24.69 -0.72
CA GLU A 4 -5.06 24.00 0.36
C GLU A 4 -4.86 22.52 -0.02
N VAL A 5 -3.63 22.01 0.08
CA VAL A 5 -3.35 20.59 -0.16
C VAL A 5 -3.92 19.78 1.01
N THR A 6 -4.83 18.86 0.72
CA THR A 6 -5.50 18.01 1.71
C THR A 6 -5.02 16.56 1.59
N PRO A 7 -5.21 15.71 2.62
CA PRO A 7 -4.98 14.27 2.48
C PRO A 7 -5.74 13.66 1.28
N ARG A 8 -6.95 14.15 1.00
CA ARG A 8 -7.77 13.70 -0.14
C ARG A 8 -7.12 14.07 -1.47
N SER A 9 -6.60 15.29 -1.64
CA SER A 9 -5.95 15.69 -2.89
C SER A 9 -4.63 14.93 -3.12
N MET A 10 -3.88 14.65 -2.04
CA MET A 10 -2.69 13.78 -2.10
C MET A 10 -3.05 12.35 -2.53
N ALA A 11 -4.10 11.76 -1.95
CA ALA A 11 -4.59 10.45 -2.35
C ALA A 11 -5.11 10.43 -3.80
N ASN A 12 -5.76 11.50 -4.25
CA ASN A 12 -6.23 11.62 -5.64
C ASN A 12 -5.07 11.64 -6.66
N ALA A 13 -3.87 12.09 -6.28
CA ALA A 13 -2.69 11.95 -7.14
C ALA A 13 -2.32 10.47 -7.39
N ILE A 14 -2.43 9.61 -6.37
CA ILE A 14 -2.25 8.15 -6.53
C ILE A 14 -3.32 7.60 -7.47
N ARG A 15 -4.59 7.99 -7.25
CA ARG A 15 -5.72 7.55 -8.09
C ARG A 15 -5.50 7.91 -9.56
N ALA A 16 -5.13 9.17 -9.82
CA ALA A 16 -4.86 9.68 -11.16
C ALA A 16 -3.72 8.92 -11.85
N LEU A 17 -2.55 8.79 -11.20
CA LEU A 17 -1.44 8.04 -11.79
C LEU A 17 -1.82 6.58 -12.06
N SER A 18 -2.55 5.95 -11.15
CA SER A 18 -2.94 4.54 -11.28
C SER A 18 -3.90 4.32 -12.45
N MET A 19 -4.96 5.13 -12.58
CA MET A 19 -5.91 5.01 -13.70
C MET A 19 -5.25 5.36 -15.04
N ASP A 20 -4.41 6.40 -15.08
CA ASP A 20 -3.75 6.85 -16.32
C ASP A 20 -2.73 5.83 -16.83
N ALA A 21 -1.90 5.27 -15.94
CA ALA A 21 -0.89 4.29 -16.32
C ALA A 21 -1.52 2.97 -16.79
N VAL A 22 -2.57 2.50 -16.11
CA VAL A 22 -3.32 1.30 -16.52
C VAL A 22 -3.99 1.52 -17.88
N GLU A 23 -4.57 2.70 -18.10
CA GLU A 23 -5.20 3.05 -19.39
C GLU A 23 -4.17 3.11 -20.52
N ALA A 24 -3.03 3.78 -20.30
CA ALA A 24 -1.96 3.87 -21.29
C ALA A 24 -1.35 2.50 -21.64
N ALA A 25 -1.25 1.60 -20.67
CA ALA A 25 -0.80 0.22 -20.90
C ALA A 25 -1.88 -0.67 -21.54
N ASN A 26 -3.13 -0.22 -21.57
CA ASN A 26 -4.32 -1.03 -21.88
C ASN A 26 -4.33 -2.36 -21.10
N SER A 27 -3.81 -2.34 -19.87
CA SER A 27 -3.55 -3.53 -19.05
C SER A 27 -3.28 -3.13 -17.60
N GLY A 28 -3.88 -3.84 -16.64
CA GLY A 28 -3.57 -3.67 -15.22
C GLY A 28 -4.81 -3.57 -14.33
N HIS A 29 -4.57 -3.15 -13.08
CA HIS A 29 -5.55 -3.22 -12.00
C HIS A 29 -5.70 -1.84 -11.33
N PRO A 30 -6.67 -1.02 -11.77
CA PRO A 30 -6.85 0.34 -11.22
C PRO A 30 -7.62 0.33 -9.90
N GLY A 31 -8.47 -0.67 -9.67
CA GLY A 31 -9.44 -0.71 -8.58
C GLY A 31 -8.81 -0.65 -7.18
N MET A 32 -7.92 -1.58 -6.84
CA MET A 32 -7.28 -1.61 -5.52
C MET A 32 -6.42 -0.36 -5.26
N PRO A 33 -5.55 0.09 -6.18
CA PRO A 33 -4.82 1.35 -6.00
C PRO A 33 -5.74 2.55 -5.71
N MET A 34 -6.90 2.62 -6.36
CA MET A 34 -7.86 3.70 -6.14
C MET A 34 -8.56 3.62 -4.78
N GLY A 35 -8.94 2.41 -4.35
CA GLY A 35 -9.57 2.17 -3.05
C GLY A 35 -8.61 2.46 -1.88
N MET A 36 -7.39 1.94 -1.97
CA MET A 36 -6.39 2.02 -0.90
C MET A 36 -5.57 3.32 -0.87
N ALA A 37 -5.79 4.25 -1.79
CA ALA A 37 -5.02 5.49 -1.89
C ALA A 37 -5.06 6.34 -0.60
N ASP A 38 -6.20 6.40 0.10
CA ASP A 38 -6.31 7.18 1.35
C ASP A 38 -5.49 6.53 2.48
N VAL A 39 -5.62 5.20 2.66
CA VAL A 39 -4.86 4.43 3.65
C VAL A 39 -3.36 4.55 3.40
N ALA A 40 -2.94 4.37 2.15
CA ALA A 40 -1.54 4.48 1.75
C ALA A 40 -0.99 5.89 1.94
N THR A 41 -1.81 6.92 1.67
CA THR A 41 -1.44 8.32 1.94
C THR A 41 -1.16 8.54 3.41
N VAL A 42 -2.03 8.08 4.31
CA VAL A 42 -1.79 8.18 5.76
C VAL A 42 -0.52 7.45 6.17
N LEU A 43 -0.35 6.19 5.74
CA LEU A 43 0.84 5.39 6.09
C LEU A 43 2.14 6.10 5.68
N PHE A 44 2.29 6.44 4.41
CA PHE A 44 3.54 7.00 3.87
C PHE A 44 3.79 8.42 4.37
N THR A 45 2.74 9.23 4.51
CA THR A 45 2.91 10.63 4.91
C THR A 45 2.95 10.84 6.42
N GLN A 46 2.74 9.82 7.27
CA GLN A 46 2.70 10.00 8.72
C GLN A 46 3.46 8.96 9.54
N PHE A 47 3.47 7.68 9.13
CA PHE A 47 3.89 6.58 10.02
C PHE A 47 5.14 5.84 9.56
N LEU A 48 5.32 5.70 8.24
CA LEU A 48 6.45 4.96 7.69
C LEU A 48 7.76 5.71 7.97
N LYS A 49 8.72 5.02 8.56
CA LYS A 49 10.10 5.48 8.79
C LYS A 49 10.95 5.11 7.58
N TYR A 50 11.21 6.07 6.69
CA TYR A 50 12.00 5.84 5.48
C TYR A 50 12.60 7.15 4.97
N ASP A 51 13.61 7.04 4.12
CA ASP A 51 14.15 8.14 3.35
C ASP A 51 14.03 7.78 1.86
N ALA A 52 13.17 8.48 1.13
CA ALA A 52 12.93 8.21 -0.29
C ALA A 52 14.20 8.36 -1.13
N ALA A 53 15.17 9.18 -0.70
CA ALA A 53 16.45 9.33 -1.39
C ALA A 53 17.45 8.21 -1.08
N ASN A 54 17.19 7.39 -0.04
CA ASN A 54 18.06 6.29 0.36
C ASN A 54 17.25 5.12 0.95
N MET A 55 16.64 4.33 0.06
CA MET A 55 15.94 3.09 0.41
C MET A 55 16.90 1.95 0.82
N GLY A 56 18.23 2.18 0.79
CA GLY A 56 19.23 1.25 1.31
C GLY A 56 19.41 1.30 2.83
N TRP A 57 18.79 2.26 3.52
CA TRP A 57 18.85 2.38 4.98
C TRP A 57 18.38 1.09 5.67
N ALA A 58 19.29 0.41 6.40
CA ALA A 58 19.00 -0.91 6.95
C ALA A 58 17.82 -0.90 7.94
N ASP A 59 17.73 0.13 8.77
CA ASP A 59 16.71 0.24 9.81
C ASP A 59 15.47 1.04 9.39
N ARG A 60 15.21 1.24 8.10
CA ARG A 60 13.92 1.79 7.65
C ARG A 60 12.77 0.81 7.89
N ASP A 61 11.53 1.29 7.95
CA ASP A 61 10.35 0.41 7.91
C ASP A 61 10.26 -0.33 6.57
N ARG A 62 9.73 -1.55 6.61
CA ARG A 62 9.47 -2.38 5.42
C ARG A 62 8.01 -2.24 5.01
N PHE A 63 7.74 -2.11 3.71
CA PHE A 63 6.38 -2.11 3.17
C PHE A 63 6.24 -3.18 2.08
N VAL A 64 5.35 -4.15 2.30
CA VAL A 64 5.10 -5.24 1.36
C VAL A 64 3.68 -5.12 0.79
N LEU A 65 3.58 -5.03 -0.53
CA LEU A 65 2.30 -5.10 -1.24
C LEU A 65 1.96 -6.56 -1.56
N SER A 66 1.33 -7.29 -0.64
CA SER A 66 0.97 -8.70 -0.87
C SER A 66 -0.07 -8.85 -1.98
N ALA A 67 -1.02 -7.92 -2.09
CA ALA A 67 -1.93 -7.79 -3.22
C ALA A 67 -1.19 -7.18 -4.44
N GLY A 68 -0.15 -7.87 -4.92
CA GLY A 68 0.81 -7.33 -5.90
C GLY A 68 0.20 -6.91 -7.25
N HIS A 69 -1.02 -7.35 -7.57
CA HIS A 69 -1.70 -6.94 -8.79
C HIS A 69 -1.95 -5.43 -8.86
N GLY A 70 -2.13 -4.76 -7.70
CA GLY A 70 -2.23 -3.31 -7.60
C GLY A 70 -0.88 -2.60 -7.53
N SER A 71 0.11 -3.08 -8.28
CA SER A 71 1.49 -2.56 -8.32
C SER A 71 1.57 -1.05 -8.58
N MET A 72 0.62 -0.49 -9.33
CA MET A 72 0.54 0.95 -9.57
C MET A 72 0.38 1.79 -8.29
N LEU A 73 -0.14 1.25 -7.20
CA LEU A 73 -0.12 1.92 -5.89
C LEU A 73 1.33 2.16 -5.44
N LEU A 74 2.13 1.10 -5.45
CA LEU A 74 3.53 1.13 -5.02
C LEU A 74 4.36 2.06 -5.93
N TYR A 75 4.19 1.97 -7.24
CA TYR A 75 4.90 2.82 -8.19
C TYR A 75 4.49 4.29 -8.09
N SER A 76 3.20 4.57 -7.91
CA SER A 76 2.72 5.94 -7.67
C SER A 76 3.35 6.52 -6.39
N LEU A 77 3.41 5.76 -5.30
CA LEU A 77 4.03 6.19 -4.05
C LEU A 77 5.54 6.43 -4.22
N ALA A 78 6.25 5.55 -4.93
CA ALA A 78 7.67 5.74 -5.23
C ALA A 78 7.92 7.01 -6.04
N TYR A 79 7.14 7.23 -7.11
CA TYR A 79 7.20 8.45 -7.90
C TYR A 79 6.85 9.67 -7.05
N LEU A 80 5.77 9.67 -6.27
CA LEU A 80 5.28 10.83 -5.49
C LEU A 80 6.18 11.17 -4.29
N THR A 81 6.80 10.19 -3.67
CA THR A 81 7.73 10.43 -2.55
C THR A 81 9.12 10.86 -3.03
N GLY A 82 9.43 10.67 -4.32
CA GLY A 82 10.65 11.15 -4.96
C GLY A 82 11.80 10.16 -4.89
N GLN A 83 11.51 8.87 -5.05
CA GLN A 83 12.55 7.86 -5.16
C GLN A 83 13.35 8.05 -6.46
N PRO A 84 14.70 7.99 -6.42
CA PRO A 84 15.55 8.35 -7.56
C PRO A 84 15.34 7.50 -8.82
N ASP A 85 14.93 6.25 -8.66
CA ASP A 85 14.77 5.28 -9.75
C ASP A 85 13.34 5.20 -10.31
N MET A 86 12.44 6.07 -9.83
CA MET A 86 11.03 6.11 -10.24
C MET A 86 10.63 7.52 -10.70
N ASP A 87 10.98 7.87 -11.93
CA ASP A 87 10.50 9.09 -12.59
C ASP A 87 9.12 8.90 -13.23
N ILE A 88 8.58 9.97 -13.82
CA ILE A 88 7.27 9.92 -14.46
C ILE A 88 7.26 9.06 -15.73
N ASP A 89 8.42 8.87 -16.38
CA ASP A 89 8.52 8.05 -17.58
C ASP A 89 8.46 6.57 -17.23
N GLN A 90 8.95 6.15 -16.07
CA GLN A 90 8.68 4.81 -15.54
C GLN A 90 7.17 4.58 -15.40
N ILE A 91 6.44 5.53 -14.80
CA ILE A 91 4.97 5.41 -14.66
C ILE A 91 4.26 5.31 -16.01
N ARG A 92 4.66 6.11 -17.00
CA ARG A 92 4.13 6.02 -18.38
C ARG A 92 4.43 4.69 -19.05
N ASN A 93 5.55 4.05 -18.70
CA ASN A 93 5.98 2.76 -19.23
C ASN A 93 5.51 1.57 -18.38
N PHE A 94 4.43 1.73 -17.61
CA PHE A 94 3.82 0.63 -16.88
C PHE A 94 3.52 -0.57 -17.80
N ARG A 95 3.94 -1.77 -17.37
CA ARG A 95 3.80 -3.04 -18.09
C ARG A 95 4.49 -3.12 -19.46
N GLN A 96 5.37 -2.18 -19.78
CA GLN A 96 6.15 -2.22 -21.02
C GLN A 96 7.45 -3.02 -20.84
N LEU A 97 7.88 -3.71 -21.89
CA LEU A 97 9.09 -4.54 -21.86
C LEU A 97 10.32 -3.69 -21.49
N GLY A 98 11.06 -4.14 -20.48
CA GLY A 98 12.29 -3.47 -20.01
C GLY A 98 12.05 -2.29 -19.05
N SER A 99 10.80 -1.95 -18.76
CA SER A 99 10.47 -0.97 -17.71
C SER A 99 10.68 -1.55 -16.31
N ARG A 100 10.95 -0.69 -15.32
CA ARG A 100 11.00 -1.09 -13.90
C ARG A 100 9.61 -1.31 -13.32
N THR A 101 8.58 -0.69 -13.91
CA THR A 101 7.19 -0.78 -13.49
C THR A 101 6.50 -1.97 -14.14
N ALA A 102 6.90 -3.17 -13.70
CA ALA A 102 6.36 -4.44 -14.17
C ALA A 102 4.87 -4.64 -13.77
N GLY A 103 4.22 -5.67 -14.33
CA GLY A 103 2.81 -5.94 -14.06
C GLY A 103 2.49 -6.31 -12.60
N HIS A 104 3.50 -6.83 -11.89
CA HIS A 104 3.54 -7.07 -10.45
C HIS A 104 4.90 -6.57 -9.92
N PRO A 105 5.07 -6.27 -8.63
CA PRO A 105 6.36 -5.85 -8.08
C PRO A 105 7.38 -6.98 -8.16
N GLU A 106 8.56 -6.68 -8.71
CA GLU A 106 9.68 -7.61 -8.87
C GLU A 106 10.91 -7.09 -8.11
N TYR A 107 11.39 -7.86 -7.14
CA TYR A 107 12.57 -7.51 -6.34
C TYR A 107 13.78 -7.23 -7.22
N GLY A 108 14.50 -6.13 -6.92
CA GLY A 108 15.69 -5.71 -7.66
C GLY A 108 15.42 -4.88 -8.90
N MET A 109 14.16 -4.69 -9.32
CA MET A 109 13.82 -3.79 -10.44
C MET A 109 13.68 -2.33 -10.00
N ALA A 110 13.15 -2.08 -8.80
CA ALA A 110 13.07 -0.76 -8.19
C ALA A 110 13.25 -0.82 -6.68
N ASP A 111 13.80 0.23 -6.10
CA ASP A 111 14.17 0.32 -4.68
C ASP A 111 12.97 0.30 -3.73
N CYS A 112 11.77 0.67 -4.21
CA CYS A 112 10.52 0.54 -3.46
C CYS A 112 10.07 -0.92 -3.24
N ILE A 113 10.68 -1.90 -3.90
CA ILE A 113 10.19 -3.28 -3.94
C ILE A 113 11.02 -4.16 -2.99
N GLU A 114 10.48 -4.41 -1.80
CA GLU A 114 11.13 -5.30 -0.81
C GLU A 114 11.25 -6.75 -1.26
N THR A 115 10.26 -7.21 -2.02
CA THR A 115 10.10 -8.61 -2.39
C THR A 115 9.18 -8.75 -3.58
N THR A 116 9.37 -9.80 -4.36
CA THR A 116 8.48 -10.12 -5.49
C THR A 116 7.14 -10.63 -4.97
N THR A 117 6.05 -10.06 -5.46
CA THR A 117 4.68 -10.46 -5.14
C THR A 117 3.86 -10.63 -6.42
N GLY A 118 2.63 -11.09 -6.29
CA GLY A 118 1.74 -11.39 -7.42
C GLY A 118 0.94 -12.66 -7.15
N PRO A 119 1.60 -13.81 -6.92
CA PRO A 119 0.94 -14.96 -6.31
C PRO A 119 0.41 -14.56 -4.94
N LEU A 120 -0.91 -14.65 -4.76
CA LEU A 120 -1.61 -14.16 -3.58
C LEU A 120 -1.13 -14.86 -2.31
N GLY A 121 -1.16 -14.15 -1.18
CA GLY A 121 -0.72 -14.66 0.13
C GLY A 121 0.80 -14.66 0.37
N GLN A 122 1.63 -14.72 -0.67
CA GLN A 122 3.09 -14.77 -0.53
C GLN A 122 3.67 -13.54 0.20
N GLY A 123 3.18 -12.34 -0.13
CA GLY A 123 3.67 -11.11 0.50
C GLY A 123 3.42 -11.06 2.01
N LEU A 124 2.33 -11.64 2.51
CA LEU A 124 2.13 -11.78 3.96
C LEU A 124 3.17 -12.71 4.59
N GLY A 125 3.44 -13.87 3.98
CA GLY A 125 4.51 -14.77 4.42
C GLY A 125 5.87 -14.07 4.45
N ASN A 126 6.19 -13.31 3.41
CA ASN A 126 7.42 -12.53 3.33
C ASN A 126 7.50 -11.45 4.41
N GLY A 127 6.40 -10.73 4.67
CA GLY A 127 6.31 -9.74 5.74
C GLY A 127 6.49 -10.34 7.15
N VAL A 128 5.93 -11.53 7.39
CA VAL A 128 6.19 -12.29 8.62
C VAL A 128 7.68 -12.61 8.76
N GLY A 129 8.33 -13.06 7.68
CA GLY A 129 9.77 -13.29 7.64
C GLY A 129 10.60 -12.04 7.94
N MET A 130 10.23 -10.88 7.39
CA MET A 130 10.89 -9.60 7.65
C MET A 130 10.76 -9.17 9.11
N ALA A 131 9.58 -9.33 9.72
CA ALA A 131 9.37 -9.03 11.14
C ALA A 131 10.14 -10.00 12.07
N ILE A 132 10.29 -11.27 11.68
CA ILE A 132 11.17 -12.21 12.39
C ILE A 132 12.63 -11.76 12.29
N ALA A 133 13.08 -11.34 11.10
CA ALA A 133 14.44 -10.88 10.87
C ALA A 133 14.77 -9.64 11.72
N GLU A 134 13.87 -8.64 11.74
CA GLU A 134 14.02 -7.45 12.59
C GLU A 134 14.22 -7.85 14.05
N ARG A 135 13.36 -8.71 14.59
CA ARG A 135 13.45 -9.16 15.98
C ARG A 135 14.76 -9.89 16.29
N MET A 136 15.19 -10.78 15.40
CA MET A 136 16.44 -11.51 15.55
C MET A 136 17.64 -10.54 15.54
N MET A 137 17.58 -9.52 14.69
CA MET A 137 18.63 -8.50 14.59
C MET A 137 18.63 -7.57 15.81
N ALA A 138 17.47 -7.10 16.27
CA ALA A 138 17.35 -6.32 17.51
C ALA A 138 17.83 -7.09 18.74
N ALA A 139 17.54 -8.39 18.84
CA ALA A 139 18.06 -9.23 19.92
C ALA A 139 19.59 -9.41 19.89
N ARG A 140 20.20 -9.33 18.69
CA ARG A 140 21.65 -9.52 18.51
C ARG A 140 22.44 -8.22 18.64
N TYR A 141 21.89 -7.12 18.14
CA TYR A 141 22.60 -5.84 18.00
C TYR A 141 22.04 -4.73 18.90
N GLY A 142 20.91 -4.95 19.55
CA GLY A 142 20.23 -3.97 20.40
C GLY A 142 19.17 -3.17 19.64
N SER A 143 18.15 -2.73 20.37
CA SER A 143 17.04 -1.92 19.85
C SER A 143 17.46 -0.50 19.47
N ASP A 144 18.60 -0.02 19.95
CA ASP A 144 19.12 1.31 19.57
C ASP A 144 19.62 1.33 18.11
N ILE A 145 19.94 0.15 17.54
CA ILE A 145 20.42 0.00 16.17
C ILE A 145 19.34 -0.59 15.26
N VAL A 146 18.47 -1.46 15.79
CA VAL A 146 17.43 -2.14 15.00
C VAL A 146 16.08 -1.95 15.68
N ASP A 147 15.27 -1.07 15.12
CA ASP A 147 13.92 -0.74 15.60
C ASP A 147 13.01 -0.28 14.46
N HIS A 148 12.69 -1.19 13.55
CA HIS A 148 11.78 -0.91 12.43
C HIS A 148 10.53 -1.79 12.45
N SER A 149 9.48 -1.28 11.82
CA SER A 149 8.22 -1.99 11.63
C SER A 149 8.15 -2.62 10.24
N THR A 150 7.32 -3.65 10.12
CA THR A 150 6.93 -4.23 8.84
C THR A 150 5.45 -4.01 8.62
N TYR A 151 5.11 -3.35 7.51
CA TYR A 151 3.74 -3.13 7.06
C TYR A 151 3.44 -4.03 5.86
N VAL A 152 2.29 -4.71 5.87
CA VAL A 152 1.86 -5.53 4.74
C VAL A 152 0.45 -5.12 4.32
N LEU A 153 0.27 -4.79 3.04
CA LEU A 153 -1.05 -4.58 2.47
C LEU A 153 -1.54 -5.89 1.82
N VAL A 154 -2.64 -6.41 2.34
CA VAL A 154 -3.32 -7.62 1.85
C VAL A 154 -4.72 -7.28 1.35
N GLY A 155 -5.27 -8.09 0.44
CA GLY A 155 -6.68 -8.05 0.07
C GLY A 155 -7.31 -9.43 0.29
N ASP A 156 -8.59 -9.58 -0.08
CA ASP A 156 -9.35 -10.82 0.15
C ASP A 156 -8.64 -12.07 -0.38
N GLY A 157 -8.18 -12.02 -1.63
CA GLY A 157 -7.48 -13.15 -2.25
C GLY A 157 -6.20 -13.57 -1.50
N CYS A 158 -5.52 -12.64 -0.81
CA CYS A 158 -4.39 -13.02 0.03
C CYS A 158 -4.84 -13.80 1.26
N LEU A 159 -5.97 -13.43 1.86
CA LEU A 159 -6.49 -14.05 3.09
C LEU A 159 -7.28 -15.34 2.82
N MET A 160 -7.69 -15.59 1.58
CA MET A 160 -8.25 -16.89 1.16
C MET A 160 -7.18 -17.97 1.00
N GLU A 161 -5.95 -17.57 0.66
CA GLU A 161 -4.85 -18.52 0.43
C GLU A 161 -4.35 -19.14 1.73
N GLY A 162 -4.26 -20.47 1.78
CA GLY A 162 -3.90 -21.23 2.99
C GLY A 162 -2.55 -20.83 3.59
N ILE A 163 -1.59 -20.41 2.75
CA ILE A 163 -0.27 -19.92 3.21
C ILE A 163 -0.39 -18.70 4.14
N SER A 164 -1.43 -17.87 3.95
CA SER A 164 -1.68 -16.71 4.82
C SER A 164 -2.07 -17.15 6.24
N HIS A 165 -2.78 -18.27 6.37
CA HIS A 165 -3.18 -18.83 7.66
C HIS A 165 -1.97 -19.37 8.42
N GLU A 166 -1.10 -20.11 7.73
CA GLU A 166 0.13 -20.64 8.32
C GLU A 166 1.03 -19.51 8.83
N ALA A 167 1.25 -18.49 7.98
CA ALA A 167 2.05 -17.33 8.33
C ALA A 167 1.43 -16.52 9.47
N ALA A 168 0.11 -16.28 9.44
CA ALA A 168 -0.58 -15.51 10.48
C ALA A 168 -0.60 -16.24 11.83
N SER A 169 -0.80 -17.55 11.82
CA SER A 169 -0.72 -18.40 13.02
C SER A 169 0.68 -18.33 13.65
N LEU A 170 1.74 -18.46 12.85
CA LEU A 170 3.11 -18.35 13.33
C LEU A 170 3.42 -16.95 13.89
N ALA A 171 2.99 -15.88 13.20
CA ALA A 171 3.23 -14.51 13.63
C ALA A 171 2.58 -14.20 14.98
N GLY A 172 1.36 -14.68 15.20
CA GLY A 172 0.65 -14.56 16.46
C GLY A 172 1.30 -15.38 17.58
N HIS A 173 1.70 -16.63 17.29
CA HIS A 173 2.46 -17.46 18.22
C HIS A 173 3.76 -16.78 18.69
N LEU A 174 4.50 -16.20 17.74
CA LEU A 174 5.73 -15.48 18.02
C LEU A 174 5.49 -14.10 18.66
N LYS A 175 4.26 -13.58 18.67
CA LYS A 175 3.91 -12.23 19.13
C LYS A 175 4.69 -11.14 18.38
N LEU A 176 4.67 -11.15 17.05
CA LEU A 176 5.37 -10.15 16.21
C LEU A 176 4.75 -8.73 16.29
N GLY A 177 4.89 -8.03 17.43
CA GLY A 177 4.29 -6.70 17.69
C GLY A 177 4.65 -5.57 16.71
N LYS A 178 5.74 -5.70 15.95
CA LYS A 178 6.14 -4.74 14.91
C LYS A 178 5.63 -5.10 13.50
N LEU A 179 4.79 -6.13 13.39
CA LEU A 179 4.10 -6.50 12.16
C LEU A 179 2.68 -5.91 12.15
N ILE A 180 2.40 -5.04 11.18
CA ILE A 180 1.10 -4.38 11.01
C ILE A 180 0.56 -4.71 9.62
N VAL A 181 -0.57 -5.39 9.57
CA VAL A 181 -1.24 -5.78 8.32
C VAL A 181 -2.42 -4.84 8.08
N LEU A 182 -2.42 -4.20 6.91
CA LEU A 182 -3.51 -3.40 6.39
C LEU A 182 -4.32 -4.28 5.43
N PHE A 183 -5.50 -4.69 5.85
CA PHE A 183 -6.40 -5.48 5.00
C PHE A 183 -7.36 -4.55 4.25
N ASP A 184 -7.25 -4.53 2.93
CA ASP A 184 -8.23 -3.92 2.03
C ASP A 184 -9.52 -4.75 2.03
N ASP A 185 -10.41 -4.43 2.98
CA ASP A 185 -11.70 -5.08 3.17
C ASP A 185 -12.72 -4.40 2.24
N ASN A 186 -12.64 -4.69 0.94
CA ASN A 186 -13.46 -4.05 -0.10
C ASN A 186 -14.64 -4.91 -0.58
N HIS A 187 -14.74 -6.15 -0.09
CA HIS A 187 -15.77 -7.14 -0.43
C HIS A 187 -15.84 -7.59 -1.89
N ILE A 188 -14.82 -7.36 -2.71
CA ILE A 188 -14.80 -7.70 -4.14
C ILE A 188 -13.60 -8.59 -4.46
N SER A 189 -13.87 -9.68 -5.18
CA SER A 189 -12.89 -10.53 -5.85
C SER A 189 -13.07 -10.44 -7.38
N ILE A 190 -12.33 -11.26 -8.14
CA ILE A 190 -12.49 -11.36 -9.60
C ILE A 190 -13.91 -11.79 -9.98
N ASP A 191 -14.49 -12.75 -9.25
CA ASP A 191 -15.79 -13.34 -9.56
C ASP A 191 -16.97 -12.45 -9.13
N GLY A 192 -16.71 -11.28 -8.51
CA GLY A 192 -17.72 -10.38 -7.99
C GLY A 192 -17.66 -10.24 -6.46
N PRO A 193 -18.81 -10.01 -5.81
CA PRO A 193 -18.91 -9.98 -4.35
C PRO A 193 -18.28 -11.21 -3.69
N THR A 194 -17.50 -10.99 -2.64
CA THR A 194 -16.80 -12.04 -1.88
C THR A 194 -17.74 -13.08 -1.27
N GLU A 195 -18.99 -12.70 -0.93
CA GLU A 195 -20.03 -13.61 -0.41
C GLU A 195 -20.40 -14.78 -1.34
N ILE A 196 -19.95 -14.76 -2.60
CA ILE A 196 -20.12 -15.88 -3.53
C ILE A 196 -19.28 -17.10 -3.11
N SER A 197 -18.15 -16.89 -2.43
CA SER A 197 -17.20 -17.96 -2.11
C SER A 197 -16.54 -17.85 -0.73
N VAL A 198 -16.75 -16.75 0.00
CA VAL A 198 -16.12 -16.49 1.31
C VAL A 198 -17.12 -15.89 2.29
N ASP A 199 -17.42 -16.67 3.33
CA ASP A 199 -18.23 -16.27 4.51
C ASP A 199 -17.38 -16.19 5.80
N ASP A 200 -16.06 -16.26 5.67
CA ASP A 200 -15.14 -16.25 6.81
C ASP A 200 -15.17 -14.92 7.57
N ASP A 201 -15.29 -14.97 8.90
CA ASP A 201 -14.98 -13.81 9.74
C ASP A 201 -13.45 -13.66 9.87
N GLN A 202 -12.86 -12.91 8.93
CA GLN A 202 -11.44 -12.62 8.88
C GLN A 202 -10.92 -12.02 10.20
N LYS A 203 -11.71 -11.14 10.82
CA LYS A 203 -11.32 -10.46 12.06
C LYS A 203 -11.30 -11.44 13.23
N ALA A 204 -12.34 -12.25 13.37
CA ALA A 204 -12.39 -13.29 14.41
C ALA A 204 -11.29 -14.34 14.21
N ARG A 205 -10.99 -14.70 12.96
CA ARG A 205 -9.90 -15.64 12.63
C ARG A 205 -8.53 -15.11 13.04
N PHE A 206 -8.21 -13.85 12.72
CA PHE A 206 -6.95 -13.24 13.16
C PHE A 206 -6.89 -13.07 14.68
N ALA A 207 -7.99 -12.71 15.32
CA ALA A 207 -8.07 -12.66 16.78
C ALA A 207 -7.78 -14.06 17.40
N ALA A 208 -8.28 -15.13 16.80
CA ALA A 208 -8.00 -16.50 17.22
C ALA A 208 -6.52 -16.91 17.04
N TYR A 209 -5.80 -16.30 16.09
CA TYR A 209 -4.34 -16.45 15.97
C TYR A 209 -3.55 -15.63 17.01
N GLY A 210 -4.22 -14.82 17.85
CA GLY A 210 -3.56 -13.99 18.86
C GLY A 210 -3.10 -12.62 18.35
N TRP A 211 -3.80 -12.07 17.35
CA TRP A 211 -3.54 -10.74 16.81
C TRP A 211 -4.37 -9.65 17.51
N ASP A 212 -3.85 -8.43 17.53
CA ASP A 212 -4.67 -7.24 17.77
C ASP A 212 -5.47 -6.96 16.49
N VAL A 213 -6.78 -6.76 16.61
CA VAL A 213 -7.66 -6.60 15.45
C VAL A 213 -8.51 -5.34 15.57
N GLN A 214 -8.42 -4.51 14.54
CA GLN A 214 -9.14 -3.25 14.43
C GLN A 214 -9.91 -3.20 13.11
N ALA A 215 -10.96 -2.38 13.05
CA ALA A 215 -11.70 -2.10 11.83
C ALA A 215 -11.96 -0.60 11.73
N VAL A 216 -11.75 -0.02 10.55
CA VAL A 216 -11.88 1.42 10.29
C VAL A 216 -12.53 1.67 8.93
N ASP A 217 -13.15 2.84 8.77
CA ASP A 217 -13.41 3.37 7.43
C ASP A 217 -12.06 3.74 6.78
N GLY A 218 -11.68 3.03 5.72
CA GLY A 218 -10.43 3.25 5.01
C GLY A 218 -10.40 4.57 4.22
N HIS A 219 -11.54 5.24 4.05
CA HIS A 219 -11.65 6.55 3.42
C HIS A 219 -11.67 7.72 4.42
N ASP A 220 -11.60 7.44 5.73
CA ASP A 220 -11.39 8.43 6.80
C ASP A 220 -9.91 8.46 7.23
N PRO A 221 -9.14 9.48 6.81
CA PRO A 221 -7.72 9.57 7.15
C PRO A 221 -7.44 9.62 8.65
N GLN A 222 -8.35 10.19 9.45
CA GLN A 222 -8.16 10.31 10.89
C GLN A 222 -8.40 8.97 11.60
N ALA A 223 -9.42 8.21 11.16
CA ALA A 223 -9.67 6.86 11.66
C ALA A 223 -8.49 5.94 11.36
N VAL A 224 -7.99 5.97 10.12
CA VAL A 224 -6.80 5.19 9.70
C VAL A 224 -5.57 5.58 10.54
N ALA A 225 -5.30 6.87 10.70
CA ALA A 225 -4.15 7.33 11.49
C ALA A 225 -4.24 6.88 12.95
N THR A 226 -5.44 6.96 13.53
CA THR A 226 -5.68 6.50 14.90
C THR A 226 -5.41 5.01 15.04
N ALA A 227 -5.88 4.19 14.09
CA ALA A 227 -5.69 2.75 14.13
C ALA A 227 -4.21 2.34 13.98
N ILE A 228 -3.47 2.95 13.05
CA ILE A 228 -2.04 2.69 12.89
C ILE A 228 -1.28 3.10 14.16
N ALA A 229 -1.61 4.26 14.75
CA ALA A 229 -1.00 4.72 16.00
C ALA A 229 -1.30 3.79 17.19
N GLN A 230 -2.46 3.12 17.22
CA GLN A 230 -2.79 2.11 18.21
C GLN A 230 -2.03 0.81 17.97
N ALA A 231 -1.99 0.33 16.73
CA ALA A 231 -1.28 -0.90 16.34
C ALA A 231 0.21 -0.86 16.73
N LYS A 232 0.88 0.29 16.55
CA LYS A 232 2.30 0.48 16.94
C LYS A 232 2.58 0.37 18.44
N LYS A 233 1.55 0.35 19.30
CA LYS A 233 1.68 0.26 20.76
C LYS A 233 1.43 -1.15 21.30
N THR A 234 1.14 -2.11 20.42
CA THR A 234 0.80 -3.47 20.81
C THR A 234 2.04 -4.37 20.83
N ASP A 235 2.03 -5.38 21.70
CA ASP A 235 3.09 -6.41 21.75
C ASP A 235 2.79 -7.61 20.84
N THR A 236 1.64 -7.61 20.16
CA THR A 236 1.13 -8.66 19.27
C THR A 236 1.03 -8.14 17.84
N PRO A 237 1.12 -8.99 16.81
CA PRO A 237 0.91 -8.51 15.44
C PRO A 237 -0.51 -7.93 15.29
N SER A 238 -0.65 -6.91 14.45
CA SER A 238 -1.90 -6.16 14.29
C SER A 238 -2.51 -6.36 12.90
N LEU A 239 -3.82 -6.58 12.85
CA LEU A 239 -4.63 -6.53 11.63
C LEU A 239 -5.57 -5.32 11.69
N ILE A 240 -5.46 -4.40 10.74
CA ILE A 240 -6.38 -3.28 10.56
C ILE A 240 -7.21 -3.55 9.30
N ALA A 241 -8.46 -3.97 9.49
CA ALA A 241 -9.44 -4.11 8.42
C ALA A 241 -9.91 -2.72 7.97
N CYS A 242 -9.40 -2.27 6.84
CA CYS A 242 -9.72 -1.00 6.23
C CYS A 242 -10.90 -1.21 5.28
N ARG A 243 -12.10 -0.79 5.69
CA ARG A 243 -13.27 -0.84 4.82
C ARG A 243 -13.10 0.16 3.67
N THR A 244 -12.95 -0.31 2.44
CA THR A 244 -12.83 0.57 1.26
C THR A 244 -13.85 0.24 0.18
N THR A 245 -13.96 1.13 -0.82
CA THR A 245 -14.64 0.88 -2.08
C THR A 245 -13.61 0.65 -3.18
N ILE A 246 -13.57 -0.54 -3.78
CA ILE A 246 -12.70 -0.80 -4.94
C ILE A 246 -13.03 0.17 -6.08
N GLY A 247 -12.01 0.76 -6.71
CA GLY A 247 -12.22 1.74 -7.78
C GLY A 247 -12.81 3.07 -7.31
N PHE A 248 -12.67 3.41 -6.02
CA PHE A 248 -13.19 4.64 -5.43
C PHE A 248 -12.96 5.87 -6.33
N GLY A 249 -14.04 6.58 -6.62
CA GLY A 249 -14.05 7.77 -7.46
C GLY A 249 -14.44 7.51 -8.91
N ALA A 250 -14.50 6.26 -9.39
CA ALA A 250 -15.04 5.92 -10.71
C ALA A 250 -16.57 5.72 -10.60
N PRO A 251 -17.41 6.73 -10.90
CA PRO A 251 -18.79 6.77 -10.45
C PRO A 251 -19.67 5.64 -11.00
N ASN A 252 -19.37 5.10 -12.18
CA ASN A 252 -20.18 4.04 -12.79
C ASN A 252 -19.61 2.63 -12.56
N LYS A 253 -18.36 2.52 -12.08
CA LYS A 253 -17.70 1.22 -11.89
C LYS A 253 -17.24 0.92 -10.46
N GLN A 254 -17.12 1.92 -9.58
CA GLN A 254 -16.66 1.71 -8.20
C GLN A 254 -17.54 0.70 -7.45
N GLY A 255 -16.94 -0.09 -6.57
CA GLY A 255 -17.63 -1.15 -5.82
C GLY A 255 -17.94 -2.39 -6.64
N THR A 256 -17.39 -2.53 -7.84
CA THR A 256 -17.63 -3.69 -8.72
C THR A 256 -16.33 -4.34 -9.20
N ALA A 257 -16.41 -5.63 -9.52
CA ALA A 257 -15.31 -6.39 -10.11
C ALA A 257 -14.83 -5.82 -11.47
N ALA A 258 -15.63 -4.98 -12.13
CA ALA A 258 -15.24 -4.34 -13.39
C ALA A 258 -14.03 -3.40 -13.24
N THR A 259 -13.72 -2.94 -12.03
CA THR A 259 -12.51 -2.14 -11.74
C THR A 259 -11.31 -2.97 -11.31
N HIS A 260 -11.47 -4.29 -11.13
CA HIS A 260 -10.43 -5.12 -10.55
C HIS A 260 -9.22 -5.26 -11.48
N GLY A 261 -9.42 -5.76 -12.71
CA GLY A 261 -8.32 -6.16 -13.61
C GLY A 261 -8.42 -5.68 -15.05
N ALA A 262 -9.16 -4.59 -15.27
CA ALA A 262 -9.27 -3.96 -16.58
C ALA A 262 -9.10 -2.43 -16.48
N PRO A 263 -8.59 -1.77 -17.55
CA PRO A 263 -8.64 -0.32 -17.65
C PRO A 263 -10.06 0.24 -17.47
N LEU A 264 -10.14 1.45 -16.93
CA LEU A 264 -11.44 2.10 -16.71
C LEU A 264 -12.08 2.50 -18.04
N GLY A 265 -11.30 2.85 -19.06
CA GLY A 265 -11.79 3.43 -20.30
C GLY A 265 -11.90 4.95 -20.21
N ALA A 266 -11.67 5.63 -21.34
CA ALA A 266 -11.63 7.09 -21.44
C ALA A 266 -12.87 7.80 -20.86
N GLU A 267 -14.09 7.30 -21.10
CA GLU A 267 -15.32 7.89 -20.58
C GLU A 267 -15.39 7.82 -19.06
N GLU A 268 -15.01 6.67 -18.48
CA GLU A 268 -15.04 6.49 -17.02
C GLU A 268 -13.92 7.29 -16.34
N ILE A 269 -12.75 7.42 -16.98
CA ILE A 269 -11.67 8.29 -16.47
C ILE A 269 -12.12 9.75 -16.45
N ALA A 270 -12.80 10.23 -17.49
CA ALA A 270 -13.34 11.59 -17.50
C ALA A 270 -14.34 11.80 -16.36
N ALA A 271 -15.28 10.86 -16.16
CA ALA A 271 -16.24 10.92 -15.06
C ALA A 271 -15.58 10.82 -13.67
N ALA A 272 -14.52 10.02 -13.55
CA ALA A 272 -13.76 9.89 -12.32
C ALA A 272 -13.01 11.18 -11.97
N ARG A 273 -12.42 11.84 -12.97
CA ARG A 273 -11.77 13.14 -12.81
C ARG A 273 -12.74 14.20 -12.32
N GLU A 274 -13.95 14.27 -12.88
CA GLU A 274 -15.01 15.16 -12.40
C GLU A 274 -15.40 14.84 -10.94
N THR A 275 -15.63 13.56 -10.63
CA THR A 275 -16.02 13.09 -9.29
C THR A 275 -14.96 13.41 -8.23
N LEU A 276 -13.68 13.25 -8.58
CA LEU A 276 -12.54 13.49 -7.70
C LEU A 276 -12.10 14.96 -7.65
N GLY A 277 -12.70 15.84 -8.47
CA GLY A 277 -12.27 17.22 -8.64
C GLY A 277 -10.85 17.35 -9.22
N TRP A 278 -10.41 16.38 -10.02
CA TRP A 278 -9.04 16.31 -10.56
C TRP A 278 -8.96 16.81 -12.00
N THR A 279 -8.45 18.02 -12.19
CA THR A 279 -8.43 18.71 -13.49
C THR A 279 -7.12 18.59 -14.28
N SER A 280 -6.04 18.10 -13.67
CA SER A 280 -4.74 17.99 -14.34
C SER A 280 -4.75 16.94 -15.44
N PRO A 281 -4.03 17.11 -16.56
CA PRO A 281 -3.89 16.08 -17.59
C PRO A 281 -3.29 14.75 -17.08
N ALA A 282 -3.32 13.73 -17.93
CA ALA A 282 -2.71 12.45 -17.61
C ALA A 282 -1.21 12.59 -17.32
N PHE A 283 -0.73 11.92 -16.27
CA PHE A 283 0.67 11.97 -15.82
C PHE A 283 1.17 13.35 -15.36
N GLU A 284 0.29 14.32 -15.13
CA GLU A 284 0.62 15.64 -14.58
C GLU A 284 0.09 15.79 -13.16
N ILE A 285 0.99 16.03 -12.21
CA ILE A 285 0.64 16.28 -10.80
C ILE A 285 0.79 17.77 -10.51
N PRO A 286 -0.23 18.45 -9.93
CA PRO A 286 -0.09 19.82 -9.44
C PRO A 286 1.15 19.99 -8.56
N THR A 287 1.90 21.07 -8.79
CA THR A 287 3.19 21.30 -8.13
C THR A 287 3.08 21.32 -6.61
N ASP A 288 2.03 21.93 -6.06
CA ASP A 288 1.76 21.97 -4.62
C ASP A 288 1.52 20.57 -4.02
N ILE A 289 0.75 19.72 -4.70
CA ILE A 289 0.52 18.33 -4.29
C ILE A 289 1.82 17.52 -4.39
N LEU A 290 2.57 17.68 -5.48
CA LEU A 290 3.83 16.97 -5.69
C LEU A 290 4.87 17.38 -4.64
N ASP A 291 5.03 18.68 -4.38
CA ASP A 291 5.95 19.20 -3.37
C ASP A 291 5.60 18.70 -1.98
N THR A 292 4.31 18.61 -1.64
CA THR A 292 3.85 18.05 -0.36
C THR A 292 4.22 16.58 -0.23
N TRP A 293 4.05 15.77 -1.28
CA TRP A 293 4.49 14.39 -1.30
C TRP A 293 6.02 14.24 -1.23
N ARG A 294 6.77 15.13 -1.90
CA ARG A 294 8.24 15.18 -1.83
C ARG A 294 8.75 15.55 -0.45
N GLN A 295 8.03 16.39 0.30
CA GLN A 295 8.34 16.69 1.69
C GLN A 295 8.14 15.45 2.58
N ALA A 296 7.03 14.73 2.40
CA ALA A 296 6.79 13.47 3.11
C ALA A 296 7.91 12.45 2.88
N GLY A 297 8.36 12.27 1.63
CA GLY A 297 9.45 11.35 1.29
C GLY A 297 10.81 11.70 1.91
N LYS A 298 11.03 12.96 2.28
CA LYS A 298 12.28 13.44 2.91
C LYS A 298 12.27 13.39 4.43
N ARG A 299 11.13 13.08 5.07
CA ARG A 299 10.98 13.18 6.53
C ARG A 299 12.00 12.35 7.30
N GLY A 300 12.27 11.12 6.87
CA GLY A 300 13.22 10.23 7.57
C GLY A 300 14.69 10.52 7.29
N ALA A 301 15.03 11.55 6.50
CA ALA A 301 16.43 11.85 6.18
C ALA A 301 17.26 12.23 7.41
N THR A 302 16.65 12.89 8.40
CA THR A 302 17.32 13.22 9.67
C THR A 302 17.54 11.96 10.51
N ASP A 303 16.51 11.13 10.67
CA ASP A 303 16.58 9.89 11.44
C ASP A 303 17.61 8.91 10.86
N ARG A 304 17.64 8.78 9.54
CA ARG A 304 18.61 7.95 8.82
C ARG A 304 20.04 8.44 9.02
N LYS A 305 20.29 9.76 8.97
CA LYS A 305 21.62 10.31 9.25
C LYS A 305 22.05 10.08 10.69
N ALA A 306 21.12 10.23 11.65
CA ALA A 306 21.40 9.95 13.05
C ALA A 306 21.66 8.44 13.30
N TRP A 307 21.12 7.56 12.47
CA TRP A 307 21.41 6.12 12.50
C TRP A 307 22.77 5.77 11.87
N ASP A 308 23.22 6.53 10.87
CA ASP A 308 24.52 6.34 10.21
C ASP A 308 25.72 6.74 11.12
N ASP A 309 25.49 7.68 12.05
CA ASP A 309 26.50 8.24 12.99
C ASP A 309 26.74 7.34 14.22
#